data_AF-A0A6N9UHF8-F1
#
_entry.id   AF-A0A6N9UHF8-F1
#
_cell.length_a   1.000
_cell.length_b   1.000
_cell.length_c   1.000
_cell.angle_alpha   90.00
_cell.angle_beta   90.00
_cell.angle_gamma   90.00
#
_symmetry.space_group_name_H-M   'P 1'
#
loop_
_entity.id
_entity.type
_entity.pdbx_description
1 polymer ?
#
loop_
_entity_poly.entity_id
_entity_poly.type
_entity_poly.pdbx_seq_one_letter_code
_entity_poly.pdbx_strand_id
1 'polypeptide(L)'
;DAPWHQVRLLLRLHRYALEALAGADAGDAGGTEAAVDVRLLAAGEALDRHRDASEAAAAAAQAARTPRIAPATAYALGVLHADQRHEVEAARYAFQHSWRKEPIRLP
;
A
#
# COMPACT_ATOMS: atom_id res chain seq x y z
N ASP A 1 -2.74 11.67 2.73
CA ASP A 1 -2.78 10.57 1.73
C ASP A 1 -2.26 10.95 0.35
N ALA A 2 -2.46 12.18 -0.13
CA ALA A 2 -1.97 12.66 -1.43
C ALA A 2 -0.51 12.27 -1.81
N PRO A 3 0.52 12.44 -0.94
CA PRO A 3 1.89 12.04 -1.31
C PRO A 3 2.04 10.51 -1.47
N TRP A 4 1.31 9.71 -0.67
CA TRP A 4 1.35 8.24 -0.77
C TRP A 4 0.67 7.72 -2.04
N HIS A 5 -0.38 8.40 -2.50
CA HIS A 5 -0.98 8.12 -3.80
C HIS A 5 0.00 8.36 -4.95
N GLN A 6 0.79 9.44 -4.87
CA GLN A 6 1.83 9.73 -5.86
C GLN A 6 2.93 8.67 -5.88
N VAL A 7 3.40 8.23 -4.70
CA VAL A 7 4.39 7.15 -4.58
C VAL A 7 3.89 5.87 -5.25
N ARG A 8 2.61 5.52 -5.08
CA ARG A 8 2.00 4.36 -5.74
C ARG A 8 1.98 4.47 -7.26
N LEU A 9 1.66 5.65 -7.79
CA LEU A 9 1.69 5.89 -9.23
C LEU A 9 3.11 5.71 -9.78
N LEU A 10 4.09 6.32 -9.13
CA LEU A 10 5.50 6.21 -9.51
C LEU A 10 6.00 4.76 -9.45
N LEU A 11 5.61 4.00 -8.43
CA LEU A 11 5.98 2.59 -8.30
C LEU A 11 5.39 1.74 -9.45
N ARG A 12 4.13 1.98 -9.82
CA ARG A 12 3.48 1.30 -10.96
C ARG A 12 4.18 1.65 -12.28
N LEU A 13 4.50 2.92 -12.51
CA LEU A 13 5.25 3.34 -13.69
C LEU A 13 6.63 2.68 -13.75
N HIS A 14 7.32 2.60 -12.61
CA HIS A 14 8.61 1.93 -12.52
C HIS A 14 8.49 0.43 -12.86
N ARG A 15 7.48 -0.26 -12.31
CA ARG A 15 7.23 -1.67 -12.62
C ARG A 15 6.93 -1.88 -14.11
N TYR A 16 6.06 -1.06 -14.71
CA TYR A 16 5.76 -1.17 -16.14
C TYR A 16 6.96 -0.85 -17.03
N ALA A 17 7.83 0.07 -16.63
CA ALA A 17 9.08 0.33 -17.33
C ALA A 17 10.02 -0.89 -17.27
N LEU A 18 10.13 -1.54 -16.10
CA LEU A 18 10.90 -2.77 -15.96
C LEU A 18 10.31 -3.92 -16.78
N GLU A 19 8.99 -4.13 -16.74
CA GLU A 19 8.31 -5.15 -17.56
C GLU A 19 8.53 -4.91 -19.06
N ALA A 20 8.52 -3.65 -19.52
CA ALA A 20 8.79 -3.30 -20.91
C ALA A 20 10.26 -3.53 -21.31
N LEU A 21 11.21 -3.28 -20.41
CA LEU A 21 12.64 -3.54 -20.62
C LEU A 21 12.95 -5.04 -20.58
N ALA A 22 12.44 -5.78 -19.59
CA ALA A 22 12.59 -7.23 -19.48
C ALA A 22 11.97 -7.97 -20.68
N GLY A 23 10.83 -7.49 -21.20
CA GLY A 23 10.23 -8.01 -22.42
C GLY A 23 11.07 -7.77 -23.68
N ALA A 24 11.97 -6.77 -23.67
CA ALA A 24 12.93 -6.49 -24.74
C ALA A 24 14.24 -7.29 -24.56
N ASP A 25 14.67 -7.51 -23.31
CA ASP A 25 15.91 -8.20 -22.94
C ASP A 25 15.77 -9.73 -22.79
N ALA A 26 14.55 -10.30 -22.90
CA ALA A 26 14.31 -11.76 -22.89
C ALA A 26 15.04 -12.54 -24.03
N GLY A 27 15.77 -11.83 -24.90
CA GLY A 27 16.74 -12.40 -25.84
C GLY A 27 18.14 -12.67 -25.27
N ASP A 28 18.54 -12.13 -24.12
CA ASP A 28 19.92 -12.25 -23.61
C ASP A 28 20.01 -12.26 -22.05
N ALA A 29 20.27 -13.45 -21.50
CA ALA A 29 20.93 -13.75 -20.22
C ALA A 29 20.38 -13.24 -18.85
N GLY A 30 19.57 -14.11 -18.21
CA GLY A 30 19.67 -14.63 -16.83
C GLY A 30 20.32 -13.85 -15.66
N GLY A 31 19.53 -13.64 -14.59
CA GLY A 31 19.94 -14.06 -13.24
C GLY A 31 19.81 -13.09 -12.05
N THR A 32 19.46 -11.81 -12.24
CA THR A 32 19.39 -10.83 -11.12
C THR A 32 18.02 -10.15 -10.92
N GLU A 33 17.08 -10.26 -11.88
CA GLU A 33 15.76 -9.59 -11.82
C GLU A 33 14.85 -10.10 -10.69
N ALA A 34 14.83 -11.41 -10.43
CA ALA A 34 13.83 -12.02 -9.55
C ALA A 34 13.83 -11.48 -8.10
N ALA A 35 14.97 -11.05 -7.56
CA ALA A 35 15.05 -10.51 -6.20
C ALA A 35 14.64 -9.03 -6.08
N VAL A 36 14.70 -8.28 -7.18
CA VAL A 36 14.21 -6.90 -7.26
C VAL A 36 12.69 -6.91 -7.36
N ASP A 37 12.14 -7.83 -8.14
CA ASP A 37 10.69 -7.99 -8.30
C ASP A 37 9.98 -8.29 -6.98
N VAL A 38 10.51 -9.19 -6.15
CA VAL A 38 9.85 -9.53 -4.87
C VAL A 38 9.70 -8.31 -3.94
N ARG A 39 10.68 -7.41 -3.91
CA ARG A 39 10.58 -6.18 -3.08
C ARG A 39 9.61 -5.18 -3.68
N LEU A 40 9.64 -5.00 -5.00
CA LEU A 40 8.72 -4.11 -5.70
C LEU A 40 7.27 -4.59 -5.56
N LEU A 41 7.05 -5.91 -5.61
CA LEU A 41 5.75 -6.54 -5.36
C LEU A 41 5.28 -6.29 -3.92
N ALA A 42 6.12 -6.57 -2.92
CA ALA A 42 5.78 -6.34 -1.51
C ALA A 42 5.51 -4.85 -1.20
N ALA A 43 6.30 -3.94 -1.79
CA ALA A 43 6.06 -2.51 -1.69
C ALA A 43 4.75 -2.10 -2.37
N GLY A 44 4.43 -2.70 -3.52
CA GLY A 44 3.17 -2.48 -4.23
C GLY A 44 1.96 -2.92 -3.43
N GLU A 45 1.99 -4.13 -2.86
CA GLU A 45 0.93 -4.66 -2.00
C GLU A 45 0.71 -3.78 -0.77
N ALA A 46 1.79 -3.27 -0.15
CA ALA A 46 1.67 -2.35 0.97
C ALA A 46 0.98 -1.04 0.57
N LEU A 47 1.27 -0.48 -0.60
CA LEU A 47 0.63 0.74 -1.09
C LEU A 47 -0.83 0.53 -1.52
N ASP A 48 -1.17 -0.65 -2.04
CA ASP A 48 -2.55 -0.99 -2.35
C ASP A 48 -3.37 -1.16 -1.06
N ARG A 49 -2.85 -1.86 -0.04
CA ARG A 49 -3.48 -1.91 1.30
C ARG A 49 -3.66 -0.53 1.94
N HIS A 50 -2.66 0.36 1.83
CA HIS A 50 -2.80 1.74 2.30
C HIS A 50 -4.00 2.45 1.65
N ARG A 51 -4.17 2.28 0.33
CA ARG A 51 -5.27 2.90 -0.42
C ARG A 51 -6.61 2.33 0.03
N ASP A 52 -6.73 1.01 0.08
CA ASP A 52 -7.99 0.35 0.42
C ASP A 52 -8.42 0.73 1.84
N ALA A 53 -7.49 0.76 2.80
CA ALA A 53 -7.76 1.22 4.16
C ALA A 53 -8.13 2.72 4.22
N SER A 54 -7.46 3.57 3.42
CA SER A 54 -7.81 5.00 3.33
C SER A 54 -9.22 5.22 2.76
N GLU A 55 -9.59 4.48 1.71
CA GLU A 55 -10.92 4.54 1.09
C GLU A 55 -12.00 3.99 2.04
N ALA A 56 -11.73 2.87 2.72
CA ALA A 56 -12.63 2.30 3.72
C ALA A 56 -12.84 3.23 4.92
N ALA A 57 -11.78 3.87 5.43
CA ALA A 57 -11.89 4.86 6.50
C ALA A 57 -12.78 6.04 6.09
N ALA A 58 -12.62 6.55 4.86
CA ALA A 58 -13.44 7.64 4.33
C ALA A 58 -14.91 7.22 4.17
N ALA A 59 -15.15 6.00 3.68
CA ALA A 59 -16.49 5.43 3.54
C ALA A 59 -17.18 5.26 4.91
N ALA A 60 -16.46 4.76 5.93
CA ALA A 60 -16.98 4.62 7.29
C ALA A 60 -17.34 5.99 7.90
N ALA A 61 -16.47 6.99 7.74
CA ALA A 61 -16.76 8.35 8.19
C ALA A 61 -17.95 8.99 7.46
N GLN A 62 -18.11 8.70 6.16
CA GLN A 62 -19.27 9.18 5.40
C GLN A 62 -20.56 8.48 5.84
N ALA A 63 -20.52 7.17 6.06
CA ALA A 63 -21.66 6.40 6.55
C ALA A 63 -22.12 6.89 7.94
N ALA A 64 -21.17 7.26 8.81
CA ALA A 64 -21.46 7.80 10.14
C ALA A 64 -22.20 9.15 10.12
N ARG A 65 -22.15 9.88 8.99
CA ARG A 65 -22.89 11.13 8.79
C ARG A 65 -24.32 10.93 8.28
N THR A 66 -24.75 9.68 8.05
CA THR A 66 -26.09 9.39 7.54
C THR A 66 -27.14 9.78 8.58
N PRO A 67 -28.19 10.55 8.20
CA PRO A 67 -29.26 10.90 9.14
C PRO A 67 -29.98 9.67 9.69
N ARG A 68 -30.43 9.74 10.95
CA ARG A 68 -31.26 8.72 11.63
C ARG A 68 -30.60 7.34 11.83
N ILE A 69 -29.28 7.26 11.84
CA ILE A 69 -28.58 6.03 12.26
C ILE A 69 -28.71 5.83 13.78
N ALA A 70 -28.77 4.58 14.22
CA ALA A 70 -28.77 4.26 15.65
C ALA A 70 -27.41 4.61 16.29
N PRO A 71 -27.36 5.03 17.56
CA PRO A 71 -26.10 5.34 18.24
C PRO A 71 -25.09 4.19 18.24
N ALA A 72 -25.57 2.94 18.37
CA ALA A 72 -24.71 1.75 18.30
C ALA A 72 -24.04 1.59 16.93
N THR A 73 -24.76 1.90 15.84
CA THR A 73 -24.21 1.87 14.48
C THR A 73 -23.17 2.96 14.28
N ALA A 74 -23.43 4.18 14.77
CA ALA A 74 -22.46 5.27 14.71
C ALA A 74 -21.17 4.93 15.47
N TYR A 75 -21.27 4.31 16.64
CA TYR A 75 -20.11 3.85 17.41
C TYR A 75 -19.31 2.79 16.64
N ALA A 76 -19.97 1.77 16.08
CA ALA A 76 -19.31 0.73 15.30
C ALA A 76 -18.57 1.32 14.08
N LEU A 77 -19.18 2.30 13.39
CA LEU A 77 -18.53 3.02 12.29
C LEU A 77 -17.34 3.86 12.75
N GLY A 78 -17.39 4.43 13.95
CA GLY A 78 -16.26 5.14 14.57
C GLY A 78 -15.09 4.22 14.88
N VAL A 79 -15.35 3.04 15.44
CA VAL A 79 -14.32 2.01 15.70
C VAL A 79 -13.72 1.52 14.39
N LEU A 80 -14.56 1.21 13.39
CA LEU A 80 -14.10 0.83 12.06
C LEU A 80 -13.22 1.92 11.43
N HIS A 81 -13.64 3.19 11.52
CA HIS A 81 -12.82 4.29 11.03
C HIS A 81 -11.44 4.32 11.69
N ALA A 82 -11.37 4.18 13.02
CA ALA A 82 -10.11 4.17 13.76
C ALA A 82 -9.22 2.97 13.39
N ASP A 83 -9.81 1.78 13.25
CA ASP A 83 -9.12 0.57 12.79
C ASP A 83 -8.47 0.78 11.42
N GLN A 84 -9.23 1.31 10.46
CA GLN A 84 -8.71 1.62 9.12
C GLN A 84 -7.63 2.71 9.14
N ARG A 85 -7.67 3.66 10.09
CA ARG A 85 -6.58 4.63 10.30
C ARG A 85 -5.29 3.95 10.77
N HIS A 86 -5.39 2.95 11.64
CA HIS A 86 -4.22 2.16 12.05
C HIS A 86 -3.68 1.29 10.91
N GLU A 87 -4.54 0.67 10.11
CA GLU A 87 -4.12 -0.09 8.92
C GLU A 87 -3.37 0.77 7.89
N VAL A 88 -3.79 2.03 7.72
CA VAL A 88 -3.06 3.02 6.90
C VAL A 88 -1.63 3.23 7.42
N GLU A 89 -1.44 3.33 8.74
CA GLU A 89 -0.12 3.49 9.35
C GLU A 89 0.71 2.21 9.26
N ALA A 90 0.10 1.05 9.49
CA ALA A 90 0.74 -0.26 9.34
C ALA A 90 1.21 -0.50 7.89
N ALA A 91 0.42 -0.08 6.91
CA ALA A 91 0.77 -0.16 5.50
C ALA A 91 1.97 0.76 5.15
N ARG A 92 2.06 1.97 5.72
CA ARG A 92 3.23 2.85 5.56
C ARG A 92 4.48 2.22 6.15
N TYR A 93 4.35 1.61 7.33
CA TYR A 93 5.45 0.90 7.97
C TYR A 93 5.92 -0.27 7.12
N ALA A 94 5.00 -1.11 6.63
CA ALA A 94 5.32 -2.23 5.73
C ALA A 94 6.02 -1.76 4.44
N PHE A 95 5.55 -0.68 3.82
CA PHE A 95 6.22 -0.07 2.67
C PHE A 95 7.65 0.35 3.02
N GLN A 96 7.85 1.08 4.12
CA GLN A 96 9.19 1.49 4.56
C GLN A 96 10.13 0.31 4.77
N HIS A 97 9.64 -0.80 5.34
CA HIS A 97 10.42 -2.03 5.57
C HIS A 97 10.83 -2.70 4.26
N SER A 98 9.87 -2.88 3.34
CA SER A 98 10.13 -3.45 2.01
C SER A 98 11.10 -2.59 1.18
N TRP A 99 11.02 -1.26 1.33
CA TRP A 99 11.77 -0.29 0.55
C TRP A 99 13.19 -0.07 1.07
N ARG A 100 13.38 0.11 2.38
CA ARG A 100 14.68 0.45 2.96
C ARG A 100 15.64 -0.72 3.09
N LYS A 101 15.13 -1.97 3.07
CA LYS A 101 15.92 -3.19 3.26
C LYS A 101 16.99 -2.97 4.33
N GLU A 102 16.62 -2.54 5.52
CA GLU A 102 17.59 -2.42 6.60
C GLU A 102 18.02 -3.86 6.92
N PRO A 103 19.24 -4.30 6.57
CA PRO A 103 19.71 -5.57 7.09
C PRO A 103 19.66 -5.40 8.59
N ILE A 104 19.00 -6.32 9.28
CA ILE A 104 19.08 -6.41 10.73
C ILE A 104 20.59 -6.55 11.04
N ARG A 105 21.26 -5.43 11.37
CA ARG A 105 22.60 -5.48 11.94
C ARG A 105 22.37 -5.87 13.39
N LEU A 106 22.38 -7.18 13.65
CA LEU A 106 22.60 -7.68 15.00
C LEU A 106 23.99 -7.20 15.47
N PRO A 107 24.12 -6.74 16.73
CA PRO A 107 25.37 -6.22 17.29
C PRO A 107 26.48 -7.27 17.39
#